data_AF-A0A519VWE9-F1
#
_entry.id   AF-A0A519VWE9-F1
#
_cell.length_a   1.000
_cell.length_b   1.000
_cell.length_c   1.000
_cell.angle_alpha   90.00
_cell.angle_beta   90.00
_cell.angle_gamma   90.00
#
_symmetry.space_group_name_H-M   'P 1'
#
loop_
_entity.id
_entity.type
_entity.pdbx_description
1 polymer ?
#
loop_
_entity_poly.entity_id
_entity_poly.type
_entity_poly.pdbx_seq_one_letter_code
_entity_poly.pdbx_strand_id
1 'polypeptide(L)'
;SNPDVKYVYHQTWAYAQGSTYAPFENYGKNQLTMYNAIANVSQRVKDIVAIDMLVPAGTAIQNARTSALGDAFNVSDGYHLNNIGKYIAAATWFETIFGQSVVGNSYKGGFSDFEVLVAQNAAHLAIAKPFEITSMATYEAQPIPLTSSVLVDFGNAAPSPSWNQMAGFTVNSKINLKDSLNVFVGMALTVTQRFNAINTDGARATTTPLNMPQNVSSQSFYGNSKGVFNGITTPQGVIEISGLINTLTYNFSFFGSRAASDNRETKYTLTGANTGSGSLNPSSNSTAIATVNNIRPNAEGKIILTVTSGTANLSANGWFYLNAAKITSNNN
;
A
#
# COMPACT_ATOMS: atom_id res chain seq x y z
N SER A 1 -43.21 5.66 -28.84
CA SER A 1 -41.99 4.97 -28.38
C SER A 1 -40.92 5.14 -29.45
N ASN A 2 -39.65 5.22 -29.06
CA ASN A 2 -38.53 5.21 -30.02
C ASN A 2 -38.10 3.75 -30.22
N PRO A 3 -38.37 3.13 -31.39
CA PRO A 3 -38.05 1.71 -31.62
C PRO A 3 -36.54 1.43 -31.68
N ASP A 4 -35.71 2.46 -31.91
CA ASP A 4 -34.26 2.33 -32.06
C ASP A 4 -33.50 2.51 -30.75
N VAL A 5 -34.20 2.79 -29.65
CA VAL A 5 -33.56 2.94 -28.33
C VAL A 5 -32.96 1.61 -27.87
N LYS A 6 -31.74 1.66 -27.36
CA LYS A 6 -31.05 0.52 -26.76
C LYS A 6 -31.04 0.66 -25.25
N TYR A 7 -31.44 -0.41 -24.56
CA TYR A 7 -31.47 -0.46 -23.09
C TYR A 7 -30.21 -1.13 -22.57
N VAL A 8 -29.54 -0.45 -21.65
CA VAL A 8 -28.28 -0.91 -21.06
C VAL A 8 -28.47 -1.15 -19.57
N TYR A 9 -28.07 -2.33 -19.10
CA TYR A 9 -27.97 -2.62 -17.68
C TYR A 9 -26.57 -2.30 -17.16
N HIS A 10 -26.49 -1.44 -16.16
CA HIS A 10 -25.23 -1.11 -15.51
C HIS A 10 -25.04 -1.96 -14.25
N GLN A 11 -24.18 -2.98 -14.34
CA GLN A 11 -23.76 -3.75 -13.15
C GLN A 11 -22.85 -2.88 -12.30
N THR A 12 -23.32 -2.53 -11.10
CA THR A 12 -22.60 -1.70 -10.14
C THR A 12 -21.60 -2.51 -9.31
N TRP A 13 -20.82 -1.82 -8.48
CA TRP A 13 -19.73 -2.38 -7.67
C TRP A 13 -20.14 -2.64 -6.22
N ALA A 14 -19.41 -3.55 -5.57
CA ALA A 14 -19.46 -3.71 -4.12
C ALA A 14 -18.77 -2.55 -3.39
N TYR A 15 -19.19 -2.29 -2.16
CA TYR A 15 -18.60 -1.30 -1.27
C TYR A 15 -17.15 -1.62 -0.88
N ALA A 16 -16.40 -0.61 -0.43
CA ALA A 16 -15.05 -0.81 0.11
C ALA A 16 -15.11 -1.70 1.37
N GLN A 17 -14.04 -2.45 1.66
CA GLN A 17 -13.95 -3.34 2.82
C GLN A 17 -14.17 -2.59 4.14
N GLY A 18 -13.66 -1.35 4.22
CA GLY A 18 -13.81 -0.47 5.38
C GLY A 18 -15.09 0.37 5.39
N SER A 19 -16.07 0.10 4.50
CA SER A 19 -17.29 0.89 4.43
C SER A 19 -18.10 0.81 5.72
N THR A 20 -18.48 1.98 6.25
CA THR A 20 -19.37 2.12 7.41
C THR A 20 -20.83 2.34 7.02
N TYR A 21 -21.14 2.29 5.72
CA TYR A 21 -22.49 2.54 5.22
C TYR A 21 -23.45 1.43 5.68
N ALA A 22 -24.53 1.82 6.36
CA ALA A 22 -25.42 0.89 7.06
C ALA A 22 -25.98 -0.27 6.19
N PRO A 23 -26.36 -0.05 4.91
CA PRO A 23 -26.78 -1.14 4.02
C PRO A 23 -25.75 -2.22 3.75
N PHE A 24 -24.46 -2.01 4.08
CA PHE A 24 -23.45 -3.06 3.93
C PHE A 24 -23.69 -4.25 4.88
N GLU A 25 -24.45 -4.04 5.96
CA GLU A 25 -24.90 -5.11 6.87
C GLU A 25 -25.72 -6.19 6.16
N ASN A 26 -26.46 -5.85 5.09
CA ASN A 26 -27.21 -6.81 4.29
C ASN A 26 -26.32 -7.88 3.63
N TYR A 27 -25.01 -7.62 3.56
CA TYR A 27 -24.00 -8.51 3.00
C TYR A 27 -22.98 -8.95 4.05
N GLY A 28 -23.31 -8.80 5.35
CA GLY A 28 -22.43 -9.12 6.47
C GLY A 28 -21.14 -8.31 6.48
N LYS A 29 -21.18 -7.06 5.98
CA LYS A 29 -20.00 -6.20 5.81
C LYS A 29 -18.86 -6.88 5.03
N ASN A 30 -19.21 -7.73 4.07
CA ASN A 30 -18.26 -8.47 3.26
C ASN A 30 -18.34 -8.05 1.79
N GLN A 31 -17.24 -7.50 1.27
CA GLN A 31 -17.16 -6.99 -0.10
C GLN A 31 -17.39 -8.08 -1.14
N LEU A 32 -16.84 -9.28 -0.92
CA LEU A 32 -16.99 -10.40 -1.86
C LEU A 32 -18.41 -10.96 -1.86
N THR A 33 -19.05 -11.05 -0.70
CA THR A 33 -20.48 -11.41 -0.58
C THR A 33 -21.35 -10.44 -1.36
N MET A 34 -21.13 -9.13 -1.21
CA MET A 34 -21.88 -8.11 -1.94
C MET A 34 -21.63 -8.19 -3.45
N TYR A 35 -20.37 -8.33 -3.88
CA TYR A 35 -20.02 -8.48 -5.29
C TYR A 35 -20.72 -9.70 -5.91
N ASN A 36 -20.65 -10.86 -5.24
CA ASN A 36 -21.27 -12.09 -5.73
C ASN A 36 -22.79 -11.96 -5.86
N ALA A 37 -23.44 -11.27 -4.91
CA ALA A 37 -24.88 -10.99 -4.99
C ALA A 37 -25.23 -10.11 -6.20
N ILE A 38 -24.47 -9.04 -6.43
CA ILE A 38 -24.65 -8.15 -7.59
C ILE A 38 -24.42 -8.90 -8.91
N ALA A 39 -23.32 -9.67 -9.01
CA ALA A 39 -22.99 -10.45 -10.20
C ALA A 39 -24.06 -11.50 -10.50
N ASN A 40 -24.60 -12.17 -9.48
CA ASN A 40 -25.68 -13.16 -9.64
C ASN A 40 -26.96 -12.56 -10.21
N VAL A 41 -27.40 -11.40 -9.69
CA VAL A 41 -28.57 -10.69 -10.23
C VAL A 41 -28.30 -10.22 -11.66
N SER A 42 -27.12 -9.68 -11.91
CA SER A 42 -26.71 -9.18 -13.22
C SER A 42 -26.70 -10.28 -14.29
N GLN A 43 -26.33 -11.52 -13.94
CA GLN A 43 -26.33 -12.65 -14.86
C GLN A 43 -27.76 -13.04 -15.31
N ARG A 44 -28.76 -12.77 -14.47
CA ARG A 44 -30.17 -13.16 -14.67
C ARG A 44 -31.04 -12.01 -15.18
N VAL A 45 -30.49 -10.80 -15.32
CA VAL A 45 -31.29 -9.60 -15.62
C VAL A 45 -32.04 -9.70 -16.96
N LYS A 46 -31.42 -10.34 -17.96
CA LYS A 46 -32.03 -10.57 -19.28
C LYS A 46 -33.30 -11.45 -19.22
N ASP A 47 -33.43 -12.26 -18.17
CA ASP A 47 -34.60 -13.11 -17.94
C ASP A 47 -35.72 -12.34 -17.19
N ILE A 48 -35.42 -11.14 -16.67
CA ILE A 48 -36.34 -10.27 -15.91
C ILE A 48 -36.87 -9.15 -16.80
N VAL A 49 -35.99 -8.54 -17.60
CA VAL A 49 -36.31 -7.41 -18.48
C VAL A 49 -35.45 -7.47 -19.74
N ALA A 50 -36.03 -7.09 -20.87
CA ALA A 50 -35.29 -6.99 -22.13
C ALA A 50 -34.22 -5.89 -22.03
N ILE A 51 -32.96 -6.28 -22.22
CA ILE A 51 -31.81 -5.37 -22.31
C ILE A 51 -31.00 -5.73 -23.55
N ASP A 52 -30.39 -4.73 -24.17
CA ASP A 52 -29.52 -4.91 -25.33
C ASP A 52 -28.07 -5.15 -24.92
N MET A 53 -27.63 -4.54 -23.82
CA MET A 53 -26.24 -4.58 -23.36
C MET A 53 -26.15 -4.62 -21.84
N LEU A 54 -25.06 -5.20 -21.33
CA LEU A 54 -24.67 -5.18 -19.93
C LEU A 54 -23.28 -4.56 -19.80
N VAL A 55 -23.15 -3.55 -18.95
CA VAL A 55 -21.86 -2.92 -18.63
C VAL A 55 -21.37 -3.47 -17.28
N PRO A 56 -20.31 -4.31 -17.25
CA PRO A 56 -19.83 -5.00 -16.04
C PRO A 56 -18.89 -4.14 -15.18
N ALA A 57 -19.30 -2.90 -14.85
CA ALA A 57 -18.44 -1.98 -14.11
C ALA A 57 -18.10 -2.50 -12.70
N GLY A 58 -19.03 -3.21 -12.07
CA GLY A 58 -18.80 -3.91 -10.80
C GLY A 58 -17.64 -4.88 -10.84
N THR A 59 -17.63 -5.75 -11.85
CA THR A 59 -16.53 -6.69 -12.07
C THR A 59 -15.24 -5.96 -12.43
N ALA A 60 -15.28 -4.87 -13.20
CA ALA A 60 -14.08 -4.08 -13.49
C ALA A 60 -13.44 -3.50 -12.22
N ILE A 61 -14.23 -2.93 -11.31
CA ILE A 61 -13.73 -2.47 -10.01
C ILE A 61 -13.18 -3.64 -9.20
N GLN A 62 -13.86 -4.78 -9.20
CA GLN A 62 -13.40 -5.95 -8.45
C GLN A 62 -12.10 -6.55 -9.01
N ASN A 63 -11.90 -6.55 -10.33
CA ASN A 63 -10.63 -6.91 -10.98
C ASN A 63 -9.52 -5.96 -10.52
N ALA A 64 -9.75 -4.65 -10.61
CA ALA A 64 -8.76 -3.64 -10.24
C ALA A 64 -8.34 -3.75 -8.76
N ARG A 65 -9.26 -4.13 -7.86
CA ARG A 65 -8.98 -4.39 -6.43
C ARG A 65 -7.98 -5.52 -6.20
N THR A 66 -7.81 -6.43 -7.16
CA THR A 66 -6.83 -7.51 -7.08
C THR A 66 -5.45 -7.13 -7.62
N SER A 67 -5.29 -5.91 -8.13
CA SER A 67 -3.99 -5.34 -8.53
C SER A 67 -3.26 -4.69 -7.35
N ALA A 68 -2.08 -4.15 -7.64
CA ALA A 68 -1.31 -3.34 -6.70
C ALA A 68 -2.01 -2.04 -6.23
N LEU A 69 -3.11 -1.61 -6.87
CA LEU A 69 -3.94 -0.50 -6.38
C LEU A 69 -4.77 -0.87 -5.13
N GLY A 70 -5.03 -2.16 -4.90
CA GLY A 70 -5.84 -2.62 -3.76
C GLY A 70 -7.24 -2.00 -3.71
N ASP A 71 -7.79 -1.82 -2.51
CA ASP A 71 -9.15 -1.30 -2.31
C ASP A 71 -9.26 0.24 -2.35
N ALA A 72 -8.60 0.88 -3.32
CA ALA A 72 -8.44 2.35 -3.36
C ALA A 72 -9.59 3.13 -4.03
N PHE A 73 -10.65 2.47 -4.52
CA PHE A 73 -11.58 3.08 -5.48
C PHE A 73 -12.81 3.76 -4.84
N ASN A 74 -13.15 3.43 -3.59
CA ASN A 74 -14.34 3.94 -2.91
C ASN A 74 -14.05 4.34 -1.44
N VAL A 75 -12.82 4.73 -1.14
CA VAL A 75 -12.34 4.91 0.24
C VAL A 75 -12.86 6.18 0.94
N SER A 76 -13.37 7.16 0.20
CA SER A 76 -13.79 8.45 0.79
C SER A 76 -15.04 8.32 1.66
N ASP A 77 -16.02 7.55 1.19
CA ASP A 77 -17.31 7.35 1.88
C ASP A 77 -17.69 5.87 1.99
N GLY A 78 -16.88 4.97 1.43
CA GLY A 78 -17.07 3.54 1.45
C GLY A 78 -17.89 2.99 0.28
N TYR A 79 -18.48 3.83 -0.59
CA TYR A 79 -19.40 3.32 -1.63
C TYR A 79 -19.42 4.09 -2.96
N HIS A 80 -19.16 5.39 -3.01
CA HIS A 80 -19.03 6.11 -4.29
C HIS A 80 -17.62 5.96 -4.87
N LEU A 81 -17.53 5.85 -6.20
CA LEU A 81 -16.24 5.80 -6.87
C LEU A 81 -15.54 7.16 -6.80
N ASN A 82 -14.25 7.13 -6.48
CA ASN A 82 -13.35 8.27 -6.67
C ASN A 82 -12.99 8.44 -8.17
N ASN A 83 -12.09 9.37 -8.47
CA ASN A 83 -11.77 9.72 -9.86
C ASN A 83 -11.22 8.53 -10.67
N ILE A 84 -10.31 7.73 -10.12
CA ILE A 84 -9.77 6.55 -10.82
C ILE A 84 -10.82 5.44 -10.94
N GLY A 85 -11.67 5.24 -9.92
CA GLY A 85 -12.82 4.34 -10.02
C GLY A 85 -13.79 4.75 -11.13
N LYS A 86 -14.09 6.05 -11.27
CA LYS A 86 -14.91 6.59 -12.35
C LYS A 86 -14.27 6.38 -13.72
N TYR A 87 -12.95 6.49 -13.84
CA TYR A 87 -12.24 6.19 -15.07
C TYR A 87 -12.37 4.70 -15.45
N ILE A 88 -12.24 3.77 -14.49
CA ILE A 88 -12.47 2.33 -14.73
C ILE A 88 -13.90 2.08 -15.22
N ALA A 89 -14.89 2.67 -14.57
CA ALA A 89 -16.28 2.55 -14.99
C ALA A 89 -16.49 3.11 -16.40
N ALA A 90 -15.95 4.30 -16.70
CA ALA A 90 -16.03 4.92 -18.02
C ALA A 90 -15.33 4.08 -19.11
N ALA A 91 -14.17 3.48 -18.81
CA ALA A 91 -13.46 2.57 -19.69
C ALA A 91 -14.30 1.32 -20.01
N THR A 92 -15.00 0.79 -19.00
CA THR A 92 -15.90 -0.36 -19.17
C THR A 92 -17.11 0.01 -20.05
N TRP A 93 -17.70 1.19 -19.82
CA TRP A 93 -18.77 1.73 -20.67
C TRP A 93 -18.32 1.93 -22.12
N PHE A 94 -17.14 2.54 -22.32
CA PHE A 94 -16.55 2.76 -23.64
C PHE A 94 -16.44 1.45 -24.43
N GLU A 95 -15.79 0.44 -23.84
CA GLU A 95 -15.58 -0.83 -24.54
C GLU A 95 -16.90 -1.56 -24.80
N THR A 96 -17.86 -1.49 -23.88
CA THR A 96 -19.21 -2.07 -24.07
C THR A 96 -19.96 -1.42 -25.24
N ILE A 97 -19.99 -0.09 -25.30
CA ILE A 97 -20.77 0.65 -26.30
C ILE A 97 -20.14 0.54 -27.69
N PHE A 98 -18.82 0.71 -27.77
CA PHE A 98 -18.13 0.85 -29.05
C PHE A 98 -17.57 -0.48 -29.57
N GLY A 99 -17.51 -1.53 -28.75
CA GLY A 99 -16.88 -2.81 -29.11
C GLY A 99 -15.38 -2.67 -29.42
N GLN A 100 -14.75 -1.58 -28.97
CA GLN A 100 -13.33 -1.30 -29.16
C GLN A 100 -12.60 -1.51 -27.84
N SER A 101 -11.48 -2.25 -27.89
CA SER A 101 -10.66 -2.44 -26.69
C SER A 101 -10.23 -1.10 -26.13
N VAL A 102 -10.41 -0.92 -24.82
CA VAL A 102 -9.94 0.28 -24.11
C VAL A 102 -8.46 0.21 -23.78
N VAL A 103 -7.84 -0.97 -23.87
CA VAL A 103 -6.40 -1.16 -23.62
C VAL A 103 -5.59 -0.45 -24.70
N GLY A 104 -4.68 0.43 -24.27
CA GLY A 104 -3.86 1.25 -25.15
C GLY A 104 -4.53 2.55 -25.60
N ASN A 105 -5.74 2.86 -25.11
CA ASN A 105 -6.35 4.16 -25.34
C ASN A 105 -5.46 5.28 -24.78
N SER A 106 -5.20 6.32 -25.57
CA SER A 106 -4.25 7.40 -25.23
C SER A 106 -4.78 8.39 -24.18
N TYR A 107 -6.09 8.40 -23.92
CA TYR A 107 -6.68 9.26 -22.91
C TYR A 107 -6.40 8.74 -21.50
N LYS A 108 -5.55 9.47 -20.75
CA LYS A 108 -5.12 9.09 -19.39
C LYS A 108 -5.96 9.67 -18.26
N GLY A 109 -6.85 10.63 -18.52
CA GLY A 109 -7.66 11.26 -17.48
C GLY A 109 -6.88 11.96 -16.35
N GLY A 110 -5.60 12.27 -16.57
CA GLY A 110 -4.71 12.86 -15.55
C GLY A 110 -4.13 11.86 -14.54
N PHE A 111 -4.34 10.56 -14.73
CA PHE A 111 -3.75 9.51 -13.89
C PHE A 111 -2.34 9.12 -14.36
N SER A 112 -1.60 8.47 -13.48
CA SER A 112 -0.29 7.88 -13.83
C SER A 112 -0.42 6.73 -14.82
N ASP A 113 0.67 6.41 -15.52
CA ASP A 113 0.70 5.33 -16.51
C ASP A 113 0.35 3.97 -15.89
N PHE A 114 0.77 3.74 -14.65
CA PHE A 114 0.43 2.53 -13.91
C PHE A 114 -1.07 2.45 -13.59
N GLU A 115 -1.68 3.54 -13.11
CA GLU A 115 -3.12 3.58 -12.83
C GLU A 115 -3.95 3.38 -14.09
N VAL A 116 -3.55 3.99 -15.21
CA VAL A 116 -4.20 3.81 -16.52
C VAL A 116 -4.06 2.38 -17.00
N LEU A 117 -2.86 1.78 -16.89
CA LEU A 117 -2.62 0.38 -17.25
C LEU A 117 -3.57 -0.55 -16.49
N VAL A 118 -3.64 -0.42 -15.15
CA VAL A 118 -4.56 -1.22 -14.33
C VAL A 118 -6.00 -0.95 -14.75
N ALA A 119 -6.39 0.31 -14.89
CA ALA A 119 -7.79 0.64 -15.13
C ALA A 119 -8.32 0.12 -16.47
N GLN A 120 -7.55 0.29 -17.54
CA GLN A 120 -7.92 -0.18 -18.87
C GLN A 120 -7.98 -1.71 -18.92
N ASN A 121 -6.98 -2.40 -18.34
CA ASN A 121 -6.98 -3.86 -18.30
C ASN A 121 -8.10 -4.41 -17.42
N ALA A 122 -8.39 -3.79 -16.28
CA ALA A 122 -9.48 -4.20 -15.39
C ALA A 122 -10.84 -4.16 -16.10
N ALA A 123 -11.09 -3.08 -16.86
CA ALA A 123 -12.27 -2.92 -17.70
C ALA A 123 -12.33 -3.99 -18.80
N HIS A 124 -11.25 -4.14 -19.58
CA HIS A 124 -11.19 -5.14 -20.66
C HIS A 124 -11.43 -6.58 -20.16
N LEU A 125 -10.80 -6.96 -19.06
CA LEU A 125 -10.99 -8.27 -18.44
C LEU A 125 -12.43 -8.47 -17.94
N ALA A 126 -13.09 -7.41 -17.45
CA ALA A 126 -14.48 -7.49 -17.05
C ALA A 126 -15.44 -7.65 -18.24
N ILE A 127 -15.12 -7.07 -19.41
CA ILE A 127 -15.89 -7.33 -20.64
C ILE A 127 -15.77 -8.79 -21.06
N ALA A 128 -14.56 -9.37 -20.98
CA ALA A 128 -14.34 -10.78 -21.29
C ALA A 128 -15.01 -11.74 -20.30
N LYS A 129 -15.05 -11.37 -19.01
CA LYS A 129 -15.61 -12.18 -17.92
C LYS A 129 -16.51 -11.33 -17.00
N PRO A 130 -17.74 -11.00 -17.40
CA PRO A 130 -18.59 -9.99 -16.72
C PRO A 130 -19.09 -10.36 -15.32
N PHE A 131 -18.94 -11.62 -14.92
CA PHE A 131 -19.46 -12.14 -13.64
C PHE A 131 -18.39 -12.89 -12.83
N GLU A 132 -17.12 -12.79 -13.22
CA GLU A 132 -16.00 -13.48 -12.58
C GLU A 132 -14.85 -12.51 -12.36
N ILE A 133 -14.30 -12.50 -11.15
CA ILE A 133 -13.12 -11.71 -10.82
C ILE A 133 -11.91 -12.32 -11.54
N THR A 134 -11.27 -11.55 -12.41
CA THR A 134 -9.98 -11.90 -12.99
C THR A 134 -8.87 -11.28 -12.15
N SER A 135 -7.96 -12.12 -11.66
CA SER A 135 -6.82 -11.66 -10.86
C SER A 135 -5.88 -10.78 -11.69
N MET A 136 -5.50 -9.64 -11.10
CA MET A 136 -4.55 -8.67 -11.63
C MET A 136 -3.29 -8.57 -10.77
N ALA A 137 -2.95 -9.62 -10.01
CA ALA A 137 -1.84 -9.61 -9.06
C ALA A 137 -0.47 -9.37 -9.71
N THR A 138 -0.34 -9.57 -11.02
CA THR A 138 0.89 -9.30 -11.79
C THR A 138 1.01 -7.86 -12.29
N TYR A 139 -0.03 -7.04 -12.12
CA TYR A 139 -0.02 -5.63 -12.51
C TYR A 139 0.57 -4.78 -11.40
N GLU A 140 1.88 -4.57 -11.48
CA GLU A 140 2.68 -3.78 -10.54
C GLU A 140 3.20 -2.50 -11.21
N ALA A 141 3.42 -1.45 -10.41
CA ALA A 141 4.02 -0.22 -10.90
C ALA A 141 5.48 -0.46 -11.32
N GLN A 142 5.90 0.15 -12.43
CA GLN A 142 7.30 0.09 -12.84
C GLN A 142 8.16 0.99 -11.94
N PRO A 143 9.40 0.60 -11.62
CA PRO A 143 10.35 1.45 -10.91
C PRO A 143 10.54 2.79 -11.62
N ILE A 144 10.41 3.89 -10.88
CA ILE A 144 10.70 5.25 -11.37
C ILE A 144 11.69 5.96 -10.43
N PRO A 145 12.53 6.89 -10.93
CA PRO A 145 13.35 7.72 -10.07
C PRO A 145 12.50 8.54 -9.09
N LEU A 146 12.95 8.68 -7.84
CA LEU A 146 12.22 9.45 -6.84
C LEU A 146 12.46 10.94 -7.06
N THR A 147 11.43 11.65 -7.53
CA THR A 147 11.41 13.13 -7.57
C THR A 147 10.89 13.72 -6.26
N SER A 148 10.08 12.95 -5.53
CA SER A 148 9.58 13.23 -4.19
C SER A 148 9.93 12.08 -3.24
N SER A 149 10.02 12.35 -1.94
CA SER A 149 10.40 11.32 -0.97
C SER A 149 9.30 10.29 -0.74
N VAL A 150 9.68 9.04 -0.52
CA VAL A 150 8.79 8.01 0.02
C VAL A 150 8.84 8.10 1.55
N LEU A 151 7.67 8.20 2.18
CA LEU A 151 7.52 8.25 3.64
C LEU A 151 6.78 6.99 4.10
N VAL A 152 7.28 6.35 5.16
CA VAL A 152 6.76 5.06 5.65
C VAL A 152 6.47 5.14 7.14
N ASP A 153 5.26 4.74 7.51
CA ASP A 153 4.75 4.61 8.88
C ASP A 153 4.74 3.11 9.27
N PHE A 154 5.40 2.75 10.36
CA PHE A 154 5.43 1.39 10.91
C PHE A 154 4.52 1.26 12.14
N GLY A 155 3.29 1.74 12.00
CA GLY A 155 2.19 1.64 12.96
C GLY A 155 0.90 1.10 12.33
N ASN A 156 -0.17 1.08 13.13
CA ASN A 156 -1.50 0.63 12.73
C ASN A 156 -2.64 1.58 13.18
N ALA A 157 -2.30 2.81 13.58
CA ALA A 157 -3.28 3.88 13.74
C ALA A 157 -3.97 4.22 12.41
N ALA A 158 -5.00 5.08 12.43
CA ALA A 158 -5.56 5.62 11.19
C ALA A 158 -4.43 6.21 10.31
N PRO A 159 -4.32 5.81 9.03
CA PRO A 159 -3.24 6.26 8.15
C PRO A 159 -3.20 7.78 7.99
N SER A 160 -1.99 8.35 7.93
CA SER A 160 -1.81 9.75 7.54
C SER A 160 -1.74 9.91 6.04
N PRO A 161 -2.25 11.03 5.47
CA PRO A 161 -2.02 11.37 4.07
C PRO A 161 -0.52 11.39 3.75
N SER A 162 -0.14 10.88 2.57
CA SER A 162 1.25 10.86 2.08
C SER A 162 2.22 9.97 2.86
N TRP A 163 1.76 9.19 3.84
CA TRP A 163 2.56 8.17 4.54
C TRP A 163 2.09 6.77 4.16
N ASN A 164 3.02 5.93 3.69
CA ASN A 164 2.75 4.54 3.40
C ASN A 164 2.72 3.76 4.72
N GLN A 165 1.55 3.28 5.13
CA GLN A 165 1.42 2.51 6.36
C GLN A 165 1.76 1.04 6.13
N MET A 166 2.80 0.57 6.82
CA MET A 166 3.12 -0.84 6.97
C MET A 166 2.61 -1.31 8.34
N ALA A 167 1.36 -1.76 8.41
CA ALA A 167 0.77 -2.26 9.67
C ALA A 167 1.14 -3.71 9.98
N GLY A 168 1.51 -4.50 8.97
CA GLY A 168 1.87 -5.91 9.12
C GLY A 168 3.34 -6.08 9.50
N PHE A 169 3.59 -6.59 10.71
CA PHE A 169 4.93 -6.79 11.27
C PHE A 169 5.42 -8.26 11.20
N THR A 170 4.64 -9.15 10.59
CA THR A 170 4.93 -10.58 10.43
C THR A 170 5.42 -10.89 9.02
N VAL A 171 6.13 -12.01 8.87
CA VAL A 171 6.67 -12.48 7.59
C VAL A 171 5.58 -12.49 6.50
N ASN A 172 5.94 -12.05 5.30
CA ASN A 172 5.10 -11.88 4.12
C ASN A 172 4.13 -10.67 4.15
N SER A 173 4.13 -9.88 5.22
CA SER A 173 3.44 -8.58 5.18
C SER A 173 4.08 -7.69 4.12
N LYS A 174 3.31 -7.29 3.10
CA LYS A 174 3.78 -6.50 1.95
C LYS A 174 2.94 -5.24 1.76
N ILE A 175 3.58 -4.13 1.40
CA ILE A 175 2.93 -2.92 0.88
C ILE A 175 3.64 -2.40 -0.36
N ASN A 176 2.87 -1.83 -1.29
CA ASN A 176 3.41 -1.07 -2.42
C ASN A 176 3.52 0.41 -2.03
N LEU A 177 4.59 1.06 -2.49
CA LEU A 177 4.97 2.38 -2.04
C LEU A 177 4.57 3.47 -3.03
N LYS A 178 4.13 4.58 -2.45
CA LYS A 178 3.92 5.86 -3.11
C LYS A 178 4.92 6.90 -2.60
N ASP A 179 5.25 7.88 -3.42
CA ASP A 179 5.94 9.07 -2.95
C ASP A 179 5.00 9.99 -2.14
N SER A 180 5.54 11.09 -1.62
CA SER A 180 4.79 12.06 -0.82
C SER A 180 3.71 12.82 -1.61
N LEU A 181 3.68 12.70 -2.94
CA LEU A 181 2.62 13.22 -3.83
C LEU A 181 1.58 12.15 -4.17
N ASN A 182 1.66 10.97 -3.53
CA ASN A 182 0.79 9.81 -3.72
C ASN A 182 0.91 9.13 -5.10
N VAL A 183 2.05 9.29 -5.79
CA VAL A 183 2.36 8.59 -7.03
C VAL A 183 3.02 7.25 -6.70
N PHE A 184 2.55 6.14 -7.28
CA PHE A 184 3.21 4.84 -7.13
C PHE A 184 4.60 4.86 -7.77
N VAL A 185 5.61 4.42 -7.02
CA VAL A 185 7.02 4.53 -7.45
C VAL A 185 7.63 3.19 -7.91
N GLY A 186 6.82 2.14 -8.01
CA GLY A 186 7.27 0.78 -8.33
C GLY A 186 8.05 0.08 -7.22
N MET A 187 8.17 0.71 -6.05
CA MET A 187 8.83 0.11 -4.88
C MET A 187 7.82 -0.63 -4.00
N ALA A 188 8.30 -1.66 -3.31
CA ALA A 188 7.52 -2.38 -2.30
C ALA A 188 8.35 -2.72 -1.07
N LEU A 189 7.70 -2.78 0.09
CA LEU A 189 8.27 -3.31 1.34
C LEU A 189 7.70 -4.68 1.62
N THR A 190 8.54 -5.63 2.02
CA THR A 190 8.11 -6.95 2.50
C THR A 190 8.84 -7.32 3.78
N VAL A 191 8.11 -7.66 4.85
CA VAL A 191 8.74 -8.23 6.06
C VAL A 191 9.21 -9.65 5.74
N THR A 192 10.51 -9.89 5.85
CA THR A 192 11.13 -11.21 5.65
C THR A 192 11.56 -11.86 6.96
N GLN A 193 11.76 -11.06 8.02
CA GLN A 193 11.85 -11.55 9.40
C GLN A 193 11.01 -10.65 10.30
N ARG A 194 10.14 -11.30 11.09
CA ARG A 194 9.14 -10.60 11.89
C ARG A 194 9.73 -9.69 12.95
N PHE A 195 8.97 -8.67 13.31
CA PHE A 195 9.11 -7.98 14.60
C PHE A 195 8.24 -8.69 15.66
N ASN A 196 8.34 -8.28 16.92
CA ASN A 196 7.53 -8.88 18.00
C ASN A 196 6.07 -8.46 17.83
N ALA A 197 5.80 -7.15 17.93
CA ALA A 197 4.49 -6.52 17.76
C ALA A 197 4.64 -5.01 17.49
N ILE A 198 3.53 -4.28 17.60
CA ILE A 198 3.46 -2.82 17.54
C ILE A 198 3.45 -2.23 18.96
N ASN A 199 4.27 -1.21 19.18
CA ASN A 199 4.28 -0.36 20.34
C ASN A 199 3.51 0.93 20.04
N THR A 200 2.77 1.46 21.02
CA THR A 200 1.93 2.67 20.90
C THR A 200 2.36 3.82 21.81
N ASP A 201 3.51 3.68 22.46
CA ASP A 201 4.00 4.56 23.52
C ASP A 201 5.26 5.34 23.09
N GLY A 202 5.29 5.80 21.84
CA GLY A 202 6.30 6.72 21.32
C GLY A 202 5.97 8.19 21.57
N ALA A 203 6.89 9.08 21.21
CA ALA A 203 6.68 10.52 21.26
C ALA A 203 5.47 10.94 20.41
N ARG A 204 4.62 11.81 20.97
CA ARG A 204 3.43 12.34 20.28
C ARG A 204 3.67 13.66 19.56
N ALA A 205 4.78 14.32 19.89
CA ALA A 205 5.25 15.54 19.26
C ALA A 205 6.75 15.39 19.01
N THR A 206 7.20 15.75 17.82
CA THR A 206 8.59 15.61 17.40
C THR A 206 9.07 16.82 16.62
N THR A 207 10.34 17.16 16.77
CA THR A 207 11.02 18.18 15.97
C THR A 207 12.11 17.50 15.16
N THR A 208 11.75 16.99 13.98
CA THR A 208 12.66 16.25 13.09
C THR A 208 12.48 16.67 11.64
N PRO A 209 13.50 16.47 10.77
CA PRO A 209 13.36 16.71 9.32
C PRO A 209 12.29 15.85 8.60
N LEU A 210 11.71 14.85 9.28
CA LEU A 210 10.66 14.00 8.71
C LEU A 210 9.26 14.62 8.84
N ASN A 211 9.07 15.65 9.69
CA ASN A 211 7.79 16.32 9.92
C ASN A 211 6.64 15.31 10.16
N MET A 212 6.87 14.35 11.06
CA MET A 212 5.96 13.24 11.30
C MET A 212 4.67 13.70 11.99
N PRO A 213 3.50 13.26 11.51
CA PRO A 213 2.26 13.30 12.28
C PRO A 213 2.37 12.53 13.60
N GLN A 214 1.48 12.84 14.55
CA GLN A 214 1.46 12.17 15.86
C GLN A 214 1.29 10.65 15.74
N ASN A 215 0.40 10.18 14.88
CA ASN A 215 0.13 8.75 14.70
C ASN A 215 1.35 7.98 14.16
N VAL A 216 2.19 8.63 13.35
CA VAL A 216 3.43 8.05 12.81
C VAL A 216 4.55 8.02 13.85
N SER A 217 4.73 9.11 14.59
CA SER A 217 5.81 9.23 15.59
C SER A 217 5.56 8.42 16.87
N SER A 218 4.30 8.16 17.21
CA SER A 218 3.92 7.48 18.47
C SER A 218 3.84 5.95 18.37
N GLN A 219 3.84 5.40 17.16
CA GLN A 219 3.74 3.96 16.95
C GLN A 219 4.98 3.37 16.29
N SER A 220 5.31 2.14 16.65
CA SER A 220 6.48 1.44 16.11
C SER A 220 6.38 -0.06 16.06
N PHE A 221 7.00 -0.64 15.06
CA PHE A 221 7.46 -2.02 15.15
C PHE A 221 8.56 -2.10 16.20
N TYR A 222 8.53 -3.13 17.05
CA TYR A 222 9.59 -3.39 18.01
C TYR A 222 10.01 -4.85 18.05
N GLY A 223 11.26 -5.09 18.45
CA GLY A 223 11.75 -6.43 18.79
C GLY A 223 12.58 -6.45 20.06
N ASN A 224 12.96 -7.65 20.47
CA ASN A 224 13.62 -7.95 21.74
C ASN A 224 14.69 -9.02 21.52
N SER A 225 15.96 -8.61 21.59
CA SER A 225 17.10 -9.47 21.23
C SER A 225 17.72 -10.27 22.36
N LYS A 226 17.51 -9.89 23.62
CA LYS A 226 18.17 -10.52 24.79
C LYS A 226 17.23 -11.37 25.64
N GLY A 227 15.95 -11.04 25.69
CA GLY A 227 14.97 -11.71 26.56
C GLY A 227 13.72 -12.14 25.79
N VAL A 228 12.95 -13.07 26.35
CA VAL A 228 11.64 -13.50 25.81
C VAL A 228 10.59 -12.47 26.22
N PHE A 229 9.77 -12.04 25.26
CA PHE A 229 8.63 -11.16 25.50
C PHE A 229 7.46 -11.57 24.61
N ASN A 230 6.24 -11.59 25.15
CA ASN A 230 5.06 -12.14 24.48
C ASN A 230 5.30 -13.54 23.89
N GLY A 231 6.06 -14.37 24.61
CA GLY A 231 6.34 -15.75 24.23
C GLY A 231 7.39 -15.96 23.13
N ILE A 232 8.02 -14.89 22.62
CA ILE A 232 9.04 -14.98 21.57
C ILE A 232 10.25 -14.06 21.82
N THR A 233 11.37 -14.39 21.18
CA THR A 233 12.54 -13.52 21.04
C THR A 233 12.67 -13.13 19.58
N THR A 234 12.82 -11.84 19.30
CA THR A 234 13.02 -11.31 17.95
C THR A 234 14.34 -10.56 17.93
N PRO A 235 15.48 -11.25 17.66
CA PRO A 235 16.79 -10.63 17.71
C PRO A 235 17.01 -9.57 16.64
N GLN A 236 16.25 -9.65 15.55
CA GLN A 236 16.22 -8.68 14.48
C GLN A 236 14.83 -8.65 13.83
N GLY A 237 14.49 -7.53 13.22
CA GLY A 237 13.43 -7.43 12.21
C GLY A 237 14.07 -7.14 10.86
N VAL A 238 13.56 -7.77 9.80
CA VAL A 238 14.12 -7.61 8.45
C VAL A 238 13.02 -7.26 7.46
N ILE A 239 13.26 -6.19 6.71
CA ILE A 239 12.38 -5.69 5.66
C ILE A 239 13.17 -5.65 4.35
N GLU A 240 12.68 -6.37 3.35
CA GLU A 240 13.14 -6.22 1.97
C GLU A 240 12.45 -5.00 1.34
N ILE A 241 13.25 -4.12 0.76
CA ILE A 241 12.82 -3.04 -0.12
C ILE A 241 13.14 -3.51 -1.54
N SER A 242 12.14 -3.61 -2.40
CA SER A 242 12.27 -4.07 -3.79
C SER A 242 11.79 -2.99 -4.77
N GLY A 243 12.06 -3.19 -6.06
CA GLY A 243 11.66 -2.25 -7.10
C GLY A 243 12.51 -0.98 -7.13
N LEU A 244 13.76 -1.07 -6.67
CA LEU A 244 14.72 0.02 -6.77
C LEU A 244 15.45 -0.03 -8.13
N ILE A 245 15.78 1.13 -8.68
CA ILE A 245 16.56 1.26 -9.92
C ILE A 245 18.04 1.06 -9.57
N ASN A 246 18.66 0.02 -10.13
CA ASN A 246 20.02 -0.41 -9.79
C ASN A 246 21.14 0.56 -10.20
N THR A 247 20.86 1.51 -11.10
CA THR A 247 21.79 2.59 -11.49
C THR A 247 21.77 3.80 -10.55
N LEU A 248 20.82 3.86 -9.61
CA LEU A 248 20.69 4.95 -8.64
C LEU A 248 21.29 4.59 -7.28
N THR A 249 21.48 5.62 -6.45
CA THR A 249 21.76 5.45 -5.02
C THR A 249 20.63 6.04 -4.20
N TYR A 250 20.43 5.50 -3.01
CA TYR A 250 19.33 5.86 -2.12
C TYR A 250 19.83 6.29 -0.74
N ASN A 251 19.17 7.29 -0.18
CA ASN A 251 19.38 7.74 1.20
C ASN A 251 18.17 7.36 2.05
N PHE A 252 18.43 6.96 3.27
CA PHE A 252 17.44 6.50 4.23
C PHE A 252 17.58 7.25 5.53
N SER A 253 16.47 7.77 6.05
CA SER A 253 16.40 8.33 7.40
C SER A 253 15.38 7.56 8.22
N PHE A 254 15.75 7.16 9.43
CA PHE A 254 14.93 6.38 10.34
C PHE A 254 14.65 7.15 11.63
N PHE A 255 13.45 6.97 12.14
CA PHE A 255 13.06 7.45 13.47
C PHE A 255 12.61 6.27 14.34
N GLY A 256 12.98 6.33 15.61
CA GLY A 256 12.60 5.40 16.66
C GLY A 256 12.23 6.18 17.91
N SER A 257 11.13 5.82 18.57
CA SER A 257 10.68 6.42 19.82
C SER A 257 9.89 5.45 20.69
N ARG A 258 10.24 5.39 21.98
CA ARG A 258 9.49 4.73 23.05
C ARG A 258 9.77 5.44 24.39
N ALA A 259 8.75 5.80 25.15
CA ALA A 259 8.91 6.31 26.51
C ALA A 259 9.72 5.32 27.37
N ALA A 260 10.92 5.74 27.77
CA ALA A 260 11.91 4.93 28.46
C ALA A 260 13.05 5.80 29.03
N SER A 261 13.77 5.28 30.02
CA SER A 261 14.93 5.91 30.65
C SER A 261 16.26 5.20 30.37
N ASP A 262 16.22 3.89 30.10
CA ASP A 262 17.39 3.09 29.72
C ASP A 262 17.81 3.37 28.27
N ASN A 263 19.09 3.23 27.90
CA ASN A 263 19.50 3.38 26.50
C ASN A 263 19.01 2.17 25.68
N ARG A 264 18.14 2.40 24.70
CA ARG A 264 17.58 1.36 23.83
C ARG A 264 18.13 1.45 22.41
N GLU A 265 19.41 1.82 22.27
CA GLU A 265 20.07 2.02 20.99
C GLU A 265 19.59 0.99 19.96
N THR A 266 19.05 1.51 18.86
CA THR A 266 18.58 0.73 17.73
C THR A 266 19.52 1.00 16.57
N LYS A 267 19.97 -0.07 15.92
CA LYS A 267 20.82 -0.02 14.72
C LYS A 267 19.99 -0.40 13.50
N TYR A 268 20.07 0.43 12.47
CA TYR A 268 19.48 0.20 11.15
C TYR A 268 20.62 -0.08 10.18
N THR A 269 20.65 -1.29 9.60
CA THR A 269 21.65 -1.71 8.63
C THR A 269 20.98 -1.94 7.29
N LEU A 270 21.50 -1.31 6.24
CA LEU A 270 21.02 -1.45 4.87
C LEU A 270 22.05 -2.18 4.04
N THR A 271 21.63 -3.25 3.38
CA THR A 271 22.50 -4.10 2.56
C THR A 271 21.92 -4.22 1.15
N GLY A 272 22.66 -3.70 0.18
CA GLY A 272 22.43 -3.91 -1.26
C GLY A 272 23.75 -4.32 -1.91
N ALA A 273 24.15 -3.65 -2.99
CA ALA A 273 25.49 -3.81 -3.57
C ALA A 273 26.60 -3.20 -2.67
N ASN A 274 26.24 -2.29 -1.77
CA ASN A 274 27.08 -1.86 -0.64
C ASN A 274 26.28 -1.96 0.66
N THR A 275 26.97 -1.80 1.78
CA THR A 275 26.36 -1.82 3.12
C THR A 275 26.62 -0.49 3.83
N GLY A 276 25.62 -0.01 4.56
CA GLY A 276 25.77 1.12 5.49
C GLY A 276 24.86 0.93 6.69
N SER A 277 25.16 1.63 7.78
CA SER A 277 24.32 1.58 8.99
C SER A 277 24.30 2.90 9.74
N GLY A 278 23.21 3.15 10.45
CA GLY A 278 23.06 4.24 11.40
C GLY A 278 22.40 3.74 12.68
N SER A 279 22.66 4.43 13.79
CA SER A 279 22.06 4.11 15.09
C SER A 279 21.44 5.34 15.72
N LEU A 280 20.42 5.14 16.55
CA LEU A 280 19.87 6.17 17.44
C LEU A 280 19.40 5.53 18.74
N ASN A 281 19.34 6.31 19.82
CA ASN A 281 18.65 5.91 21.05
C ASN A 281 17.17 6.32 20.97
N PRO A 282 16.21 5.38 20.90
CA PRO A 282 14.79 5.68 20.80
C PRO A 282 14.15 6.02 22.14
N SER A 283 14.87 5.87 23.27
CA SER A 283 14.31 6.14 24.59
C SER A 283 13.93 7.59 24.77
N SER A 284 12.62 7.83 24.86
CA SER A 284 12.00 9.15 24.94
C SER A 284 12.48 10.11 23.83
N ASN A 285 12.87 9.57 22.67
CA ASN A 285 13.39 10.35 21.56
C ASN A 285 12.27 11.14 20.88
N SER A 286 12.49 12.43 20.65
CA SER A 286 11.57 13.32 19.93
C SER A 286 12.27 14.19 18.87
N THR A 287 13.59 14.04 18.69
CA THR A 287 14.40 14.97 17.86
C THR A 287 15.44 14.29 16.98
N ALA A 288 15.98 13.14 17.40
CA ALA A 288 17.06 12.47 16.67
C ALA A 288 16.53 11.51 15.59
N ILE A 289 17.26 11.43 14.48
CA ILE A 289 17.07 10.46 13.40
C ILE A 289 18.41 9.78 13.08
N ALA A 290 18.36 8.55 12.58
CA ALA A 290 19.53 7.87 12.03
C ALA A 290 19.47 7.96 10.51
N THR A 291 20.55 8.39 9.86
CA THR A 291 20.62 8.53 8.40
C THR A 291 21.70 7.63 7.83
N VAL A 292 21.41 6.97 6.71
CA VAL A 292 22.32 6.14 5.94
C VAL A 292 22.24 6.55 4.48
N ASN A 293 23.35 7.01 3.92
CA ASN A 293 23.39 7.62 2.59
C ASN A 293 24.04 6.71 1.55
N ASN A 294 23.71 6.96 0.28
CA ASN A 294 24.37 6.39 -0.89
C ASN A 294 24.35 4.85 -0.93
N ILE A 295 23.25 4.23 -0.53
CA ILE A 295 23.07 2.78 -0.65
C ILE A 295 22.66 2.44 -2.08
N ARG A 296 23.42 1.56 -2.72
CA ARG A 296 23.16 0.98 -4.03
C ARG A 296 22.33 -0.28 -3.87
N PRO A 297 21.22 -0.43 -4.62
CA PRO A 297 20.52 -1.71 -4.70
C PRO A 297 21.44 -2.83 -5.19
N ASN A 298 21.09 -4.08 -4.88
CA ASN A 298 21.73 -5.24 -5.49
C ASN A 298 21.31 -5.42 -6.96
N ALA A 299 21.77 -6.49 -7.62
CA ALA A 299 21.50 -6.76 -9.03
C ALA A 299 20.00 -6.94 -9.33
N GLU A 300 19.23 -7.42 -8.35
CA GLU A 300 17.78 -7.61 -8.44
C GLU A 300 16.97 -6.35 -8.10
N GLY A 301 17.62 -5.19 -7.89
CA GLY A 301 16.94 -3.95 -7.54
C GLY A 301 16.38 -3.98 -6.11
N LYS A 302 17.11 -4.58 -5.17
CA LYS A 302 16.70 -4.72 -3.76
C LYS A 302 17.70 -4.11 -2.78
N ILE A 303 17.18 -3.64 -1.65
CA ILE A 303 17.94 -3.27 -0.45
C ILE A 303 17.29 -3.94 0.75
N ILE A 304 18.09 -4.60 1.59
CA ILE A 304 17.64 -5.27 2.82
C ILE A 304 17.88 -4.36 4.01
N LEU A 305 16.80 -3.94 4.68
CA LEU A 305 16.86 -3.26 5.98
C LEU A 305 16.83 -4.31 7.09
N THR A 306 17.88 -4.35 7.91
CA THR A 306 17.95 -5.13 9.14
C THR A 306 17.96 -4.19 10.33
N VAL A 307 17.01 -4.38 11.26
CA VAL A 307 16.87 -3.58 12.48
C VAL A 307 17.19 -4.46 13.68
N THR A 308 18.13 -4.01 14.51
CA THR A 308 18.59 -4.74 15.70
C THR A 308 18.76 -3.80 16.89
N SER A 309 18.93 -4.37 18.08
CA SER A 309 19.57 -3.64 19.17
C SER A 309 21.00 -3.27 18.78
N GLY A 310 21.43 -2.04 19.06
CA GLY A 310 22.80 -1.57 18.89
C GLY A 310 23.74 -2.03 20.00
N THR A 311 25.04 -1.75 19.86
CA THR A 311 26.07 -2.16 20.81
C THR A 311 26.00 -1.38 22.13
N ALA A 312 25.47 -0.15 22.11
CA ALA A 312 25.23 0.66 23.31
C ALA A 312 23.84 0.42 23.94
N ASN A 313 23.11 -0.62 23.51
CA ASN A 313 21.80 -0.95 24.06
C ASN A 313 21.93 -1.56 25.46
N LEU A 314 21.43 -0.84 26.46
CA LEU A 314 21.48 -1.19 27.88
C LEU A 314 20.17 -1.82 28.40
N SER A 315 19.16 -1.95 27.54
CA SER A 315 17.91 -2.55 27.95
C SER A 315 18.05 -4.05 28.24
N ALA A 316 17.34 -4.51 29.27
CA ALA A 316 17.40 -5.91 29.72
C ALA A 316 16.97 -6.90 28.63
N ASN A 317 15.92 -6.56 27.86
CA ASN A 317 15.39 -7.42 26.80
C ASN A 317 16.02 -7.15 25.42
N GLY A 318 16.93 -6.18 25.29
CA GLY A 318 17.53 -5.82 24.00
C GLY A 318 16.51 -5.22 23.02
N TRP A 319 15.73 -4.25 23.51
CA TRP A 319 14.68 -3.59 22.74
C TRP A 319 15.23 -2.81 21.55
N PHE A 320 14.56 -2.89 20.40
CA PHE A 320 14.79 -2.01 19.26
C PHE A 320 13.48 -1.58 18.61
N TYR A 321 13.48 -0.41 17.96
CA TYR A 321 12.25 0.24 17.48
C TYR A 321 12.40 0.84 16.08
N LEU A 322 11.35 0.73 15.29
CA LEU A 322 11.21 1.39 13.99
C LEU A 322 9.82 2.03 13.93
N ASN A 323 9.76 3.36 13.99
CA ASN A 323 8.52 4.13 13.89
C ASN A 323 8.28 4.60 12.46
N ALA A 324 9.32 5.18 11.85
CA ALA A 324 9.20 5.82 10.55
C ALA A 324 10.48 5.69 9.72
N ALA A 325 10.30 5.71 8.39
CA ALA A 325 11.40 5.85 7.44
C ALA A 325 11.09 6.89 6.36
N LYS A 326 12.12 7.58 5.89
CA LYS A 326 12.12 8.40 4.68
C LYS A 326 13.14 7.83 3.70
N ILE A 327 12.74 7.69 2.44
CA ILE A 327 13.60 7.24 1.34
C ILE A 327 13.65 8.34 0.28
N THR A 328 14.85 8.66 -0.19
CA THR A 328 15.09 9.50 -1.37
C THR A 328 16.10 8.83 -2.30
N SER A 329 16.04 9.11 -3.59
CA SER A 329 17.11 8.74 -4.53
C SER A 329 17.99 9.94 -4.83
N ASN A 330 19.27 9.70 -5.05
CA ASN A 330 20.15 10.64 -5.71
C ASN A 330 20.00 10.39 -7.21
N ASN A 331 19.25 11.24 -7.88
CA ASN A 331 19.16 11.23 -9.33
C ASN A 331 20.45 11.89 -9.84
N ASN A 332 21.27 11.15 -10.58
CA ASN A 332 22.44 11.73 -11.27
C ASN A 332 22.00 12.80 -12.26
#